data_AF-A0A9E3B5K7-F1
#
_entry.id   AF-A0A9E3B5K7-F1
#
_cell.length_a   1.000
_cell.length_b   1.000
_cell.length_c   1.000
_cell.angle_alpha   90.00
_cell.angle_beta   90.00
_cell.angle_gamma   90.00
#
_symmetry.space_group_name_H-M   'P 1'
#
loop_
_entity.id
_entity.type
_entity.pdbx_description
1 polymer ?
#
loop_
_entity_poly.entity_id
_entity_poly.type
_entity_poly.pdbx_seq_one_letter_code
_entity_poly.pdbx_strand_id
1 'polypeptide(L)' 'MTTERIGQRLGNYTIIQLLGQGGFAEVYLGEHIYLKSQAAV' A
#
# COMPACT_ATOMS: atom_id res chain seq x y z
N MET A 1 -3.02 -10.61 -14.43
CA MET A 1 -4.01 -9.64 -13.89
C MET A 1 -3.37 -9.00 -12.68
N THR A 2 -2.86 -7.77 -12.81
CA THR A 2 -2.25 -7.04 -11.70
C THR A 2 -3.34 -6.81 -10.67
N THR A 3 -3.18 -7.34 -9.46
CA THR A 3 -4.20 -7.22 -8.43
C THR A 3 -4.09 -5.80 -7.88
N GLU A 4 -4.87 -4.86 -8.42
CA GLU A 4 -4.82 -3.47 -7.96
C GLU A 4 -5.26 -3.41 -6.49
N ARG A 5 -4.29 -3.14 -5.60
CA ARG A 5 -4.53 -3.05 -4.15
C ARG A 5 -4.87 -1.64 -3.68
N ILE A 6 -4.88 -0.66 -4.57
CA ILE A 6 -5.18 0.74 -4.24
C ILE A 6 -6.60 0.84 -3.66
N GLY A 7 -6.73 1.54 -2.53
CA GLY A 7 -7.95 1.64 -1.74
C GLY A 7 -8.20 0.46 -0.79
N GLN A 8 -7.45 -0.64 -0.91
CA GLN A 8 -7.57 -1.77 0.01
C GLN A 8 -6.98 -1.40 1.38
N ARG A 9 -7.63 -1.86 2.46
CA ARG A 9 -7.13 -1.71 3.82
C ARG A 9 -6.35 -2.95 4.25
N LEU A 10 -5.09 -2.75 4.66
CA LEU A 10 -4.24 -3.76 5.28
C LEU A 10 -3.97 -3.34 6.73
N GLY A 11 -4.62 -4.02 7.69
CA GLY A 11 -4.60 -3.60 9.08
C GLY A 11 -5.15 -2.18 9.26
N ASN A 12 -4.32 -1.28 9.77
CA ASN A 12 -4.66 0.14 9.96
C ASN A 12 -4.20 1.05 8.81
N TYR A 13 -3.73 0.49 7.68
CA TYR A 13 -3.24 1.25 6.55
C TYR A 13 -4.17 1.11 5.34
N THR A 14 -4.47 2.22 4.68
CA THR A 14 -5.11 2.22 3.36
C THR A 14 -4.04 2.36 2.29
N ILE A 15 -4.03 1.46 1.31
CA ILE A 15 -3.10 1.50 0.19
C ILE A 15 -3.47 2.66 -0.75
N ILE A 16 -2.50 3.50 -1.07
CA ILE A 16 -2.72 4.76 -1.80
C ILE A 16 -2.13 4.69 -3.21
N GLN A 17 -0.95 4.08 -3.37
CA GLN A 17 -0.26 3.98 -4.66
C GLN A 17 0.79 2.87 -4.64
N LEU A 18 1.15 2.35 -5.81
CA LEU A 18 2.31 1.48 -6.01
C LEU A 18 3.59 2.33 -5.99
N LEU A 19 4.58 1.94 -5.19
CA LEU A 19 5.90 2.58 -5.15
C LEU A 19 6.91 1.87 -6.04
N GLY A 20 6.79 0.54 -6.18
CA GLY A 20 7.68 -0.23 -7.04
C GLY A 20 7.28 -1.69 -7.11
N GLN A 21 7.78 -2.37 -8.14
CA GLN A 21 7.58 -3.79 -8.35
C GLN A 21 8.94 -4.47 -8.53
N GLY A 22 9.18 -5.53 -7.77
CA GLY A 22 10.33 -6.42 -7.90
C GLY A 22 9.90 -7.82 -8.33
N GLY A 23 10.89 -8.70 -8.56
CA GLY A 23 10.64 -10.07 -9.02
C GLY A 23 9.83 -10.95 -8.04
N PHE A 24 9.75 -10.54 -6.77
CA PHE A 24 9.10 -11.31 -5.71
C PHE A 24 7.92 -10.59 -5.03
N ALA A 25 7.80 -9.28 -5.20
CA ALA A 25 6.78 -8.49 -4.51
C ALA A 25 6.54 -7.13 -5.17
N GLU A 26 5.37 -6.58 -4.89
CA GLU A 26 5.00 -5.18 -5.13
C GLU A 26 5.09 -4.44 -3.79
N VAL A 27 5.65 -3.22 -3.81
CA VAL A 27 5.75 -2.33 -2.65
C VAL A 27 4.78 -1.18 -2.85
N TYR A 28 3.93 -0.92 -1.85
CA TYR A 28 2.92 0.12 -1.91
C TYR A 28 3.13 1.19 -0.84
N LEU A 29 2.67 2.41 -1.14
CA LEU A 29 2.50 3.44 -0.14
C LEU A 29 1.16 3.22 0.56
N GLY A 30 1.16 3.11 1.88
CA GLY A 30 -0.02 3.09 2.72
C GLY A 30 -0.11 4.32 3.63
N GLU A 31 -1.32 4.77 3.95
CA GLU A 31 -1.58 5.78 4.97
C GLU A 31 -2.24 5.15 6.19
N HIS A 32 -1.69 5.38 7.38
CA HIS A 32 -2.32 4.94 8.62
C HIS A 32 -3.61 5.74 8.86
N ILE A 33 -4.74 5.05 8.98
CA ILE A 33 -6.08 5.69 9.00
C ILE A 33 -6.26 6.73 10.12
N TYR A 34 -5.65 6.49 11.29
CA TYR A 34 -5.72 7.39 12.46
C TYR A 34 -4.59 8.41 12.54
N LEU A 35 -3.34 7.98 12.32
CA LEU A 35 -2.15 8.81 12.51
C LEU A 35 -1.81 9.66 11.29
N LYS A 36 -2.38 9.35 10.12
CA LYS A 36 -2.10 10.02 8.84
C LYS A 36 -0.64 9.98 8.41
N SER A 37 0.17 9.17 9.07
CA SER A 37 1.54 8.86 8.69
C SER A 37 1.55 7.90 7.50
N GLN A 38 2.53 8.07 6.62
CA GLN A 38 2.72 7.22 5.45
C GLN A 38 3.81 6.16 5.72
N ALA A 39 3.63 4.97 5.15
CA ALA A 39 4.58 3.87 5.23
C ALA A 39 4.65 3.10 3.91
N ALA A 40 5.81 2.50 3.63
CA ALA A 40 5.95 1.52 2.57
C ALA A 40 5.62 0.12 3.11
N VAL A 41 4.77 -0.61 2.40
CA VAL A 41 4.27 -1.95 2.76
C VAL A 41 4.46 -2.94 1.62
#